data_AF-A0AAW1JYB7-F1
#
_entry.id   AF-A0AAW1JYB7-F1
#
_cell.length_a   1.000
_cell.length_b   1.000
_cell.length_c   1.000
_cell.angle_alpha   90.00
_cell.angle_beta   90.00
_cell.angle_gamma   90.00
#
_symmetry.space_group_name_H-M   'P 1'
#
loop_
_entity.id
_entity.type
_entity.pdbx_description
1 polymer ?
#
loop_
_entity_poly.entity_id
_entity_poly.type
_entity_poly.pdbx_seq_one_letter_code
_entity_poly.pdbx_strand_id
1 'polypeptide(L)'
;MGGILNYWLQYEAPLNIELVEIVFPVVEHSYIPPDRVFGQIEKRYKKVPEVVHPEEYIDIIKEFAKVYKIGNDVVVKDWRSEAQKVLKQPGI
;
A
#
# COMPACT_ATOMS: atom_id res chain seq x y z
N MET A 1 -5.74 4.40 -13.99
CA MET A 1 -5.91 4.71 -12.54
C MET A 1 -7.35 5.02 -12.13
N GLY A 2 -8.19 5.64 -12.97
CA GLY A 2 -9.56 6.01 -12.57
C GLY A 2 -10.44 4.87 -12.05
N GLY A 3 -10.32 3.64 -12.57
CA GLY A 3 -11.14 2.51 -12.13
C GLY A 3 -10.94 2.09 -10.67
N ILE A 4 -9.69 2.11 -10.18
CA ILE A 4 -9.36 1.74 -8.80
C ILE A 4 -9.85 2.82 -7.83
N LEU A 5 -9.67 4.09 -8.19
CA LEU A 5 -10.17 5.20 -7.37
C LEU A 5 -11.69 5.18 -7.27
N ASN A 6 -12.40 4.96 -8.37
CA ASN A 6 -13.86 4.85 -8.35
C ASN A 6 -14.34 3.66 -7.50
N TYR A 7 -13.64 2.52 -7.56
CA TYR A 7 -13.92 1.38 -6.69
C TYR A 7 -13.80 1.75 -5.22
N TRP A 8 -12.68 2.37 -4.84
CA TRP A 8 -12.44 2.78 -3.46
C TRP A 8 -13.49 3.79 -2.99
N LEU A 9 -13.81 4.80 -3.80
CA LEU A 9 -14.84 5.80 -3.50
C LEU A 9 -16.23 5.18 -3.31
N GLN A 10 -16.57 4.14 -4.06
CA GLN A 10 -17.90 3.54 -4.00
C GLN A 10 -18.07 2.54 -2.86
N TYR A 11 -17.02 1.79 -2.50
CA TYR A 11 -17.15 0.65 -1.58
C TYR A 11 -16.38 0.78 -0.27
N GLU A 12 -15.31 1.58 -0.21
CA GLU A 12 -14.39 1.62 0.93
C GLU A 12 -14.27 3.00 1.57
N ALA A 13 -14.58 4.07 0.82
CA ALA A 13 -14.51 5.44 1.30
C ALA A 13 -15.59 5.76 2.35
N PRO A 14 -15.23 6.47 3.43
CA PRO A 14 -16.21 7.12 4.30
C PRO A 14 -17.14 8.07 3.52
N LEU A 15 -18.40 8.20 3.95
CA LEU A 15 -19.41 9.03 3.27
C LEU A 15 -19.18 10.54 3.41
N ASN A 16 -18.29 10.95 4.31
CA ASN A 16 -18.03 12.35 4.67
C ASN A 16 -16.73 12.90 4.05
N ILE A 17 -16.27 12.35 2.93
CA ILE A 17 -15.10 12.88 2.22
C ILE A 17 -15.52 14.08 1.38
N GLU A 18 -14.88 15.23 1.63
CA GLU A 18 -15.11 16.46 0.87
C GLU A 18 -14.00 16.73 -0.17
N LEU A 19 -12.78 16.27 0.09
CA LEU A 19 -11.61 16.48 -0.77
C LEU A 19 -10.76 15.21 -0.85
N VAL A 20 -10.40 14.83 -2.08
CA VAL A 20 -9.42 13.77 -2.36
C VAL A 20 -8.26 14.39 -3.13
N GLU A 21 -7.08 14.42 -2.50
CA GLU A 21 -5.84 14.85 -3.14
C GLU A 21 -5.06 13.63 -3.64
N ILE A 22 -4.71 13.62 -4.93
CA ILE A 22 -3.93 12.56 -5.55
C ILE A 22 -2.57 13.13 -5.91
N VAL A 23 -1.55 12.71 -5.18
CA VAL A 23 -0.17 13.13 -5.42
C VAL A 23 0.51 12.10 -6.32
N PHE A 24 0.97 12.54 -7.49
CA PHE A 24 1.82 11.72 -8.36
C PHE A 24 3.28 12.02 -8.02
N PRO A 25 4.04 11.05 -7.50
CA PRO A 25 5.45 11.28 -7.23
C PRO A 25 6.18 11.53 -8.55
N VAL A 26 6.94 12.63 -8.59
CA VAL A 26 7.88 12.89 -9.68
C VAL A 26 9.12 12.02 -9.43
N VAL A 27 9.57 11.33 -10.48
CA VAL A 27 10.77 10.50 -10.45
C VAL A 27 11.95 11.34 -9.93
N GLU A 28 12.77 10.77 -9.04
CA GLU A 28 13.95 11.38 -8.37
C GLU A 28 13.72 12.37 -7.22
N HIS A 29 12.50 12.88 -6.99
CA HIS A 29 12.19 13.77 -5.85
C HIS A 29 11.17 13.16 -4.88
N SER A 30 11.02 11.85 -4.93
CA SER A 30 10.18 11.10 -4.00
C SER A 30 10.87 11.06 -2.64
N TYR A 31 10.75 12.13 -1.85
CA TYR A 31 11.03 12.10 -0.41
C TYR A 31 9.70 11.87 0.28
N ILE A 32 9.18 10.65 0.16
CA ILE A 32 7.90 10.29 0.75
C ILE A 32 8.22 9.89 2.20
N PRO A 33 7.39 10.26 3.20
CA PRO A 33 7.60 9.84 4.58
C PRO A 33 7.97 8.34 4.81
N PRO A 34 7.47 7.37 4.01
CA PRO A 34 7.91 5.97 4.05
C PRO A 34 9.42 5.76 3.85
N ASP A 35 10.12 6.60 3.09
CA ASP A 35 11.56 6.46 2.84
C ASP A 35 12.38 6.55 4.13
N ARG A 36 11.90 7.38 5.07
CA ARG A 36 12.51 7.48 6.40
C ARG A 36 12.35 6.19 7.21
N VAL A 37 11.20 5.54 7.09
CA VAL A 37 10.91 4.25 7.75
C VAL A 37 11.80 3.15 7.15
N PHE A 38 11.94 3.11 5.83
CA PHE A 38 12.88 2.18 5.18
C PHE A 38 14.31 2.37 5.63
N GLY A 39 14.78 3.63 5.74
CA GLY A 39 16.11 3.93 6.26
C GLY A 39 16.32 3.50 7.72
N GLN A 40 15.27 3.54 8.56
CA GLN A 40 15.34 3.03 9.93
C GLN A 40 15.41 1.50 9.97
N ILE A 41 14.58 0.83 9.18
CA ILE A 41 14.58 -0.64 9.03
C ILE A 41 15.95 -1.10 8.54
N GLU A 42 16.53 -0.48 7.52
CA GLU A 42 17.85 -0.85 6.98
C GLU A 42 18.97 -0.67 8.02
N LYS A 43 18.93 0.42 8.80
CA LYS A 43 19.88 0.64 9.90
C LYS A 43 19.74 -0.43 11.00
N ARG A 44 18.52 -0.88 11.30
CA ARG A 44 18.28 -1.95 12.26
C ARG A 44 18.75 -3.30 11.71
N TYR A 45 18.48 -3.56 10.43
CA TYR A 45 18.86 -4.77 9.73
C TYR A 45 20.39 -4.95 9.70
N LYS A 46 21.15 -3.89 9.40
CA LYS A 46 22.64 -3.91 9.40
C LYS A 46 23.27 -4.29 10.75
N LYS A 47 22.53 -4.20 11.86
CA LYS A 47 23.00 -4.61 13.19
C LYS A 47 22.75 -6.08 13.50
N VAL A 48 21.94 -6.76 12.69
CA VAL A 48 21.67 -8.19 12.81
C VAL A 48 22.73 -8.92 11.98
N PRO A 49 23.60 -9.74 12.60
CA PRO A 49 24.72 -10.36 11.90
C PRO A 49 24.29 -11.42 10.89
N GLU A 50 23.22 -12.15 11.20
CA GLU A 50 22.64 -13.17 10.35
C GLU A 50 21.15 -13.31 10.69
N VAL A 51 20.32 -13.49 9.66
CA VAL A 51 18.89 -13.81 9.83
C VAL A 51 18.72 -15.29 9.54
N VAL A 52 18.36 -16.05 10.57
CA VAL A 52 18.25 -17.52 10.49
C VAL A 52 16.83 -17.91 10.07
N HIS A 53 15.83 -17.14 10.52
CA HIS A 53 14.42 -17.42 10.26
C HIS A 53 13.71 -16.27 9.54
N PRO A 54 12.79 -16.55 8.58
CA PRO A 54 12.01 -15.52 7.89
C PRO A 54 11.16 -14.64 8.83
N GLU A 55 10.79 -15.16 9.99
CA GLU A 55 10.02 -14.44 11.01
C GLU A 55 10.79 -13.24 11.57
N GLU A 56 12.11 -13.33 11.69
CA GLU A 56 12.96 -12.26 12.21
C GLU A 56 12.91 -11.00 11.32
N TYR A 57 12.81 -11.20 10.00
CA TYR A 57 12.59 -10.09 9.05
C TYR A 57 11.27 -9.38 9.33
N ILE A 58 10.21 -10.16 9.54
CA ILE A 58 8.87 -9.63 9.83
C ILE A 58 8.92 -8.86 11.16
N ASP A 59 9.61 -9.37 12.16
CA ASP A 59 9.70 -8.75 13.48
C ASP A 59 10.50 -7.44 13.44
N ILE A 60 11.59 -7.38 12.69
CA ILE A 60 12.34 -6.14 12.46
C ILE A 60 11.45 -5.08 11.78
N ILE A 61 10.65 -5.46 10.78
CA ILE A 61 9.76 -4.51 10.10
C ILE A 61 8.64 -4.06 11.04
N LYS A 62 8.10 -4.95 11.88
CA LYS A 62 7.07 -4.64 12.89
C LYS A 62 7.53 -3.59 13.91
N GLU A 63 8.83 -3.49 14.21
CA GLU A 63 9.37 -2.46 15.10
C GLU A 63 9.10 -1.03 14.60
N PHE A 64 9.01 -0.84 13.27
CA PHE A 64 8.91 0.48 12.65
C PHE A 64 7.60 0.71 11.85
N ALA A 65 6.89 -0.36 11.50
CA ALA A 65 5.70 -0.28 10.66
C ALA A 65 4.66 -1.35 11.04
N LYS A 66 3.39 -1.08 10.74
CA LYS A 66 2.34 -2.09 10.87
C LYS A 66 2.41 -3.06 9.69
N VAL A 67 2.69 -4.33 9.98
CA VAL A 67 2.77 -5.39 8.97
C VAL A 67 1.40 -6.04 8.80
N TYR A 68 0.99 -6.22 7.54
CA TYR A 68 -0.20 -6.97 7.16
C TYR A 68 0.20 -8.16 6.28
N LYS A 69 -0.28 -9.36 6.60
CA LYS A 69 -0.03 -10.57 5.81
C LYS A 69 -1.04 -10.68 4.69
N ILE A 70 -0.52 -10.72 3.47
CA ILE A 70 -1.31 -10.94 2.25
C ILE A 70 -1.99 -12.31 2.33
N GLY A 71 -3.30 -12.37 2.07
CA GLY A 71 -4.09 -13.60 2.09
C GLY A 71 -4.72 -13.96 3.44
N ASN A 72 -4.18 -13.44 4.55
CA ASN A 72 -4.79 -13.56 5.88
C ASN A 72 -5.46 -12.25 6.30
N ASP A 73 -4.65 -11.18 6.45
CA ASP A 73 -5.12 -9.90 6.96
C ASP A 73 -5.68 -9.01 5.86
N VAL A 74 -5.24 -9.22 4.61
CA VAL A 74 -5.64 -8.44 3.44
C VAL A 74 -6.12 -9.37 2.34
N VAL A 75 -7.37 -9.17 1.94
CA VAL A 75 -7.97 -9.84 0.79
C VAL A 75 -7.41 -9.22 -0.48
N VAL A 76 -6.68 -10.02 -1.27
CA VAL A 76 -6.20 -9.60 -2.58
C VAL A 76 -7.31 -9.75 -3.60
N LYS A 77 -7.67 -8.66 -4.25
CA LYS A 77 -8.64 -8.64 -5.35
C LYS A 77 -7.94 -8.28 -6.65
N ASP A 78 -8.42 -8.83 -7.76
CA ASP A 78 -7.94 -8.43 -9.09
C ASP A 78 -8.47 -7.05 -9.46
N TRP A 79 -7.56 -6.09 -9.60
CA TRP A 79 -7.91 -4.70 -9.87
C TRP A 79 -8.66 -4.53 -11.21
N ARG A 80 -8.37 -5.37 -12.21
CA ARG A 80 -9.00 -5.27 -13.54
C ARG A 80 -10.47 -5.67 -13.44
N SER A 81 -10.73 -6.82 -12.82
CA SER A 81 -12.08 -7.34 -12.62
C SER A 81 -12.92 -6.41 -11.73
N GLU A 82 -12.37 -5.92 -10.63
CA GLU A 82 -13.11 -5.02 -9.72
C GLU A 82 -13.37 -3.65 -10.34
N ALA A 83 -12.42 -3.08 -11.08
CA ALA A 83 -12.61 -1.81 -11.76
C ALA A 83 -13.71 -1.88 -12.82
N GLN A 84 -13.84 -2.99 -13.54
CA GLN A 84 -14.89 -3.18 -14.56
C GLN A 84 -16.30 -3.19 -13.97
N LYS A 85 -16.48 -3.60 -12.70
CA LYS A 85 -17.79 -3.56 -12.03
C LYS A 85 -18.28 -2.14 -11.77
N VAL A 86 -17.35 -1.19 -11.68
CA VAL A 86 -17.63 0.20 -11.30
C VAL A 86 -17.62 1.13 -12.51
N LEU A 87 -16.75 0.84 -13.48
CA LEU A 87 -16.68 1.61 -14.71
C LEU A 87 -17.90 1.29 -15.58
N LYS A 88 -18.63 2.33 -15.98
CA LYS A 88 -19.70 2.19 -16.98
C LYS A 88 -19.10 1.64 -18.27
N GLN A 89 -19.78 0.67 -18.88
CA GLN A 89 -19.40 0.18 -20.20
C GLN A 89 -19.54 1.34 -21.20
N PRO A 90 -18.55 1.57 -22.07
CA PRO A 90 -18.68 2.56 -23.13
C PRO A 90 -19.89 2.18 -23.98
N GLY A 91 -20.82 3.13 -24.15
CA GLY A 91 -22.06 2.91 -24.88
C GLY A 91 -21.78 2.40 -26.29
N ILE A 92 -22.51 1.38 -26.70
CA ILE A 92 -22.67 0.97 -28.09
C ILE A 92 -23.51 2.02 -28.81
#